data_AF-A0A392R2U9-F1
#
_entry.id   AF-A0A392R2U9-F1
#
_cell.length_a   1.000
_cell.length_b   1.000
_cell.length_c   1.000
_cell.angle_alpha   90.00
_cell.angle_beta   90.00
_cell.angle_gamma   90.00
#
_symmetry.space_group_name_H-M   'P 1'
#
loop_
_entity.id
_entity.type
_entity.pdbx_description
1 polymer ?
#
loop_
_entity_poly.entity_id
_entity_poly.type
_entity_poly.pdbx_seq_one_letter_code
_entity_poly.pdbx_strand_id
1 'polypeptide(L)' 'MYQRPDMITPGVDVHGQPIDPRKIQDHFEEFYEDLFEELSKYGDIESLNVCDNLADHMV' A
#
# COMPACT_ATOMS: atom_id res chain seq x y z
N MET A 1 14.31 -17.23 11.65
CA MET A 1 14.34 -17.18 10.18
C MET A 1 12.98 -16.66 9.73
N TYR A 2 12.85 -15.36 9.47
CA TYR A 2 11.61 -14.83 8.89
C TYR A 2 11.56 -15.32 7.44
N GLN A 3 10.68 -16.26 7.14
CA GLN A 3 10.27 -16.52 5.77
C GLN A 3 9.70 -15.20 5.24
N ARG A 4 10.33 -14.65 4.19
CA ARG A 4 9.69 -13.63 3.35
C ARG A 4 8.70 -14.40 2.49
N PRO A 5 7.38 -14.37 2.78
CA PRO A 5 6.48 -15.28 2.11
C PRO A 5 6.41 -14.95 0.63
N ASP A 6 6.39 -13.66 0.25
CA ASP A 6 6.18 -13.29 -1.14
C ASP A 6 6.88 -11.96 -1.41
N MET A 7 8.01 -11.99 -2.12
CA MET A 7 8.41 -10.81 -2.89
C MET A 7 7.44 -10.69 -4.07
N ILE A 8 6.22 -10.23 -3.79
CA ILE A 8 5.31 -9.81 -4.85
C ILE A 8 5.94 -8.56 -5.43
N THR A 9 6.44 -8.67 -6.66
CA THR A 9 6.89 -7.51 -7.42
C THR A 9 5.77 -6.47 -7.40
N PRO A 10 6.00 -5.23 -6.95
CA PRO A 10 4.96 -4.21 -6.95
C PRO A 10 4.32 -4.10 -8.34
N GLY A 11 2.99 -4.16 -8.40
CA GLY A 11 2.25 -4.08 -9.65
C GLY A 11 2.11 -5.39 -10.44
N VAL A 12 2.44 -6.55 -9.87
CA VAL A 12 2.06 -7.86 -10.45
C VAL A 12 1.08 -8.63 -9.55
N ASP A 13 0.16 -9.36 -10.16
CA ASP A 13 -0.79 -10.21 -9.46
C ASP A 13 -0.13 -11.54 -9.01
N VAL A 14 -0.91 -12.39 -8.34
CA VAL A 14 -0.46 -13.70 -7.85
C VAL A 14 -0.01 -14.67 -8.95
N HIS A 15 -0.32 -14.38 -10.22
CA HIS A 15 0.11 -15.14 -11.39
C HIS A 15 1.28 -14.47 -12.14
N GLY A 16 1.81 -13.38 -11.60
CA GLY A 16 2.90 -12.59 -12.20
C GLY A 16 2.46 -11.73 -13.38
N GLN A 17 1.16 -11.50 -13.57
CA GLN A 17 0.65 -10.60 -14.61
C GLN A 17 0.62 -9.16 -14.10
N PRO A 18 0.91 -8.16 -14.95
CA PRO A 18 0.81 -6.76 -14.54
C PRO A 18 -0.63 -6.42 -14.14
N ILE A 19 -0.78 -5.78 -13.00
CA ILE A 19 -2.07 -5.24 -12.54
C ILE A 19 -2.35 -3.96 -13.33
N ASP A 20 -3.60 -3.75 -13.76
CA ASP A 20 -4.01 -2.49 -14.38
C ASP A 20 -3.71 -1.34 -13.40
N PRO A 21 -2.92 -0.31 -13.79
CA PRO A 21 -2.59 0.81 -12.92
C PRO A 21 -3.80 1.50 -12.30
N ARG A 22 -4.94 1.50 -13.00
CA ARG A 22 -6.20 2.07 -12.47
C ARG A 22 -6.71 1.28 -11.27
N LYS A 23 -6.63 -0.05 -11.31
CA LYS A 23 -7.01 -0.88 -10.17
C LYS A 23 -6.10 -0.67 -8.97
N ILE A 24 -4.79 -0.50 -9.21
CA ILE A 24 -3.84 -0.19 -8.12
C ILE A 24 -4.24 1.13 -7.45
N GLN A 25 -4.58 2.15 -8.25
CA GLN A 25 -5.02 3.44 -7.76
C GLN A 25 -6.34 3.35 -6.99
N ASP A 26 -7.35 2.66 -7.53
CA ASP A 26 -8.65 2.48 -6.87
C ASP A 26 -8.47 1.81 -5.49
N HIS A 27 -7.67 0.75 -5.41
CA HIS A 27 -7.37 0.08 -4.14
C HIS A 27 -6.58 0.96 -3.15
N PHE A 28 -5.69 1.82 -3.65
CA PHE A 28 -4.96 2.76 -2.80
C PHE A 28 -5.88 3.84 -2.23
N GLU A 29 -6.83 4.34 -3.02
CA GLU A 29 -7.83 5.32 -2.58
C GLU A 29 -8.76 4.74 -1.51
N GLU A 30 -9.28 3.52 -1.73
CA GLU A 30 -10.07 2.79 -0.73
C GLU A 30 -9.30 2.64 0.59
N PHE A 31 -8.03 2.22 0.52
CA PHE A 31 -7.17 2.09 1.70
C PHE A 31 -6.93 3.44 2.41
N TYR A 32 -6.67 4.50 1.64
CA TYR A 32 -6.41 5.82 2.19
C TYR A 32 -7.65 6.39 2.90
N GLU A 33 -8.82 6.25 2.30
CA GLU A 33 -10.10 6.68 2.86
C GLU A 33 -10.40 5.96 4.18
N ASP A 34 -10.34 4.63 4.19
CA ASP A 34 -10.56 3.82 5.39
C ASP A 34 -9.65 4.26 6.55
N LEU A 35 -8.38 4.52 6.25
CA LEU A 35 -7.39 4.92 7.24
C LEU A 35 -7.62 6.35 7.75
N PHE A 36 -7.99 7.27 6.85
CA PHE A 36 -8.31 8.65 7.21
C PHE A 36 -9.57 8.70 8.10
N GLU A 37 -10.63 7.98 7.75
CA GLU A 37 -11.86 7.92 8.54
C GLU A 37 -11.62 7.35 9.94
N GLU A 38 -10.84 6.27 10.04
CA GLU A 38 -10.52 5.66 11.33
C GLU A 38 -9.71 6.61 12.22
N LEU A 39 -8.68 7.25 11.67
CA LEU A 39 -7.82 8.17 12.41
C LEU A 39 -8.57 9.45 12.82
N SER A 40 -9.53 9.91 12.02
CA SER A 40 -10.33 11.11 12.29
C SER A 40 -11.17 10.97 13.57
N LYS A 41 -11.41 9.75 14.05
CA LYS A 41 -12.10 9.49 15.34
C LYS A 41 -11.28 9.96 16.55
N TYR A 42 -9.97 10.16 16.40
CA TYR A 42 -9.05 10.48 17.48
C TYR A 42 -8.62 11.95 17.50
N GLY A 43 -9.11 12.77 16.57
CA GLY A 43 -8.82 14.20 16.47
C GLY A 43 -8.71 14.65 15.02
N ASP A 44 -8.57 15.96 14.84
CA ASP A 44 -8.43 16.56 13.51
C ASP A 44 -7.08 16.18 12.88
N ILE A 45 -7.13 15.73 11.63
CA ILE A 45 -5.94 15.38 10.85
C ILE A 45 -5.52 16.60 10.02
N GLU A 46 -4.31 17.13 10.27
CA GLU A 46 -3.74 18.20 9.44
C GLU A 46 -3.17 17.67 8.12
N SER A 47 -2.52 16.50 8.17
CA SER A 47 -1.96 15.83 6.99
C SER A 47 -1.81 14.33 7.25
N LEU A 48 -2.12 13.53 6.23
CA LEU A 48 -1.91 12.09 6.22
C LEU A 48 -1.11 11.73 4.98
N ASN A 49 -0.05 10.92 5.13
CA ASN A 49 0.78 10.46 4.02
C ASN A 49 1.05 8.97 4.18
N VAL A 50 0.83 8.22 3.09
CA VAL A 50 1.17 6.79 3.03
C VAL A 50 2.48 6.66 2.27
N CYS A 51 3.55 6.31 2.98
CA CYS A 51 4.85 6.10 2.36
C CYS A 51 4.94 4.68 1.78
N ASP A 52 5.10 4.55 0.48
CA ASP A 52 5.56 3.31 -0.15
C ASP A 52 7.05 3.16 0.14
N ASN A 53 7.36 2.59 1.30
CA ASN A 53 8.73 2.30 1.71
C ASN A 53 9.25 1.14 0.85
N LEU A 54 9.72 1.45 -0.35
CA LEU A 54 10.51 0.53 -1.16
C LEU A 54 11.77 0.21 -0.35
N ALA A 55 11.79 -0.95 0.29
CA ALA A 55 12.97 -1.45 1.00
C ALA A 55 14.04 -1.90 -0.02
N ASP A 56 14.55 -0.97 -0.83
CA ASP A 56 15.73 -1.15 -1.68
C ASP A 56 17.04 -0.95 -0.87
N HIS A 57 17.01 -1.33 0.40
CA HIS A 57 18.14 -1.25 1.33
C HIS A 57 18.50 -2.62 1.92
N MET A 58 18.55 -3.65 1.08
CA MET A 58 19.38 -4.83 1.34
C MET A 58 20.25 -5.12 0.13
N VAL A 59 21.38 -4.40 0.04
CA VAL A 59 22.58 -4.83 -0.70
C VAL A 59 23.29 -5.89 0.13
#